data_AF-A0A931QES1-F1
#
_entry.id   AF-A0A931QES1-F1
#
_cell.length_a   1.000
_cell.length_b   1.000
_cell.length_c   1.000
_cell.angle_alpha   90.00
_cell.angle_beta   90.00
_cell.angle_gamma   90.00
#
_symmetry.space_group_name_H-M   'P 1'
#
loop_
_entity.id
_entity.type
_entity.pdbx_description
1 polymer ?
#
loop_
_entity_poly.entity_id
_entity_poly.type
_entity_poly.pdbx_seq_one_letter_code
_entity_poly.pdbx_strand_id
1 'polypeptide(L)'
;MDFYFGNNQPLDLGTPSRKFENNVNAIRLAKELTACGRAASAEEQAVLSLYSGWGDSALLRKLESSQELRELLTESEFRSAKGSSLNAHYTALPVIDAMWSALTHLGFGSKPFRVIDPSAGVGHFKSTMPAALRGQADWIEIELDTLSASILKLLHPESKVFAQGFETVDLPNGWFDLAISNVPFGDYGVATLAQKS
;
A
#
# COMPACT_ATOMS: atom_id res chain seq x y z
N MET A 1 4.32 4.46 -15.70
CA MET A 1 4.45 2.99 -15.67
C MET A 1 4.39 2.56 -14.23
N ASP A 2 3.73 1.46 -13.95
CA ASP A 2 3.70 0.88 -12.61
C ASP A 2 5.07 0.35 -12.17
N PHE A 3 5.34 0.49 -10.87
CA PHE A 3 6.51 -0.05 -10.20
C PHE A 3 6.35 -1.54 -9.90
N TYR A 4 7.43 -2.30 -10.12
CA TYR A 4 7.51 -3.70 -9.73
C TYR A 4 8.88 -4.01 -9.15
N PHE A 5 8.93 -4.83 -8.10
CA PHE A 5 10.18 -5.35 -7.57
C PHE A 5 10.85 -6.31 -8.56
N GLY A 6 12.17 -6.43 -8.45
CA GLY A 6 12.90 -7.50 -9.14
C GLY A 6 12.49 -8.87 -8.61
N ASN A 7 12.56 -9.90 -9.46
CA ASN A 7 12.25 -11.28 -9.07
C ASN A 7 13.11 -11.71 -7.87
N ASN A 8 12.48 -12.25 -6.82
CA ASN A 8 13.12 -12.69 -5.58
C ASN A 8 13.97 -11.60 -4.88
N GLN A 9 13.67 -10.33 -5.08
CA GLN A 9 14.37 -9.24 -4.42
C GLN A 9 13.84 -9.08 -2.98
N PRO A 10 14.64 -9.34 -1.94
CA PRO A 10 14.22 -9.01 -0.59
C PRO A 10 14.14 -7.49 -0.41
N LEU A 11 13.10 -7.01 0.26
CA LEU A 11 13.01 -5.62 0.68
C LEU A 11 13.73 -5.45 2.03
N ASP A 12 15.00 -5.04 1.98
CA ASP A 12 15.72 -4.65 3.20
C ASP A 12 15.50 -3.17 3.51
N LEU A 13 14.63 -2.93 4.49
CA LEU A 13 14.33 -1.60 5.01
C LEU A 13 15.35 -1.12 6.05
N GLY A 14 16.24 -1.99 6.52
CA GLY A 14 17.27 -1.71 7.51
C GLY A 14 16.75 -1.39 8.92
N THR A 15 17.56 -0.66 9.68
CA THR A 15 17.31 -0.30 11.09
C THR A 15 16.16 0.70 11.23
N PRO A 16 15.58 0.89 12.43
CA PRO A 16 14.56 1.91 12.66
C PRO A 16 15.00 3.33 12.25
N SER A 17 16.29 3.68 12.40
CA SER A 17 16.79 4.98 11.91
C SER A 17 16.76 5.07 10.39
N ARG A 18 17.18 4.01 9.68
CA ARG A 18 17.14 3.99 8.21
C ARG A 18 15.70 4.02 7.68
N LYS A 19 14.78 3.26 8.29
CA LYS A 19 13.35 3.32 7.98
C LYS A 19 12.76 4.71 8.16
N PHE A 20 13.15 5.40 9.23
CA PHE A 20 12.71 6.78 9.47
C PHE A 20 13.18 7.71 8.35
N GLU A 21 14.46 7.65 7.98
CA GLU A 21 15.02 8.44 6.88
C GLU A 21 14.34 8.12 5.54
N ASN A 22 14.14 6.83 5.23
CA ASN A 22 13.42 6.39 4.04
C ASN A 22 12.00 6.98 4.00
N ASN A 23 11.27 6.91 5.11
CA ASN A 23 9.92 7.47 5.18
C ASN A 23 9.92 8.98 4.95
N VAL A 24 10.82 9.73 5.61
CA VAL A 24 10.93 11.19 5.43
C VAL A 24 11.23 11.53 3.97
N ASN A 25 12.19 10.83 3.35
CA ASN A 25 12.57 11.04 1.95
C ASN A 25 11.42 10.73 0.98
N ALA A 26 10.73 9.61 1.18
CA ALA A 26 9.58 9.23 0.36
C ALA A 26 8.45 10.25 0.49
N ILE A 27 8.15 10.76 1.69
CA ILE A 27 7.12 11.78 1.92
C ILE A 27 7.46 13.08 1.20
N ARG A 28 8.71 13.56 1.32
CA ARG A 28 9.17 14.78 0.64
C ARG A 28 9.00 14.65 -0.86
N LEU A 29 9.49 13.54 -1.41
CA LEU A 29 9.43 13.26 -2.84
C LEU A 29 7.99 13.14 -3.32
N ALA A 30 7.12 12.43 -2.58
CA ALA A 30 5.72 12.29 -2.93
C ALA A 30 4.99 13.64 -2.97
N LYS A 31 5.23 14.51 -1.99
CA LYS A 31 4.67 15.86 -1.94
C LYS A 31 5.17 16.73 -3.09
N GLU A 32 6.47 16.67 -3.41
CA GLU A 32 7.05 17.37 -4.55
C GLU A 32 6.43 16.90 -5.88
N LEU A 33 6.41 15.59 -6.12
CA LEU A 33 5.85 14.98 -7.33
C LEU A 33 4.38 15.37 -7.52
N THR A 34 3.60 15.31 -6.44
CA THR A 34 2.18 15.66 -6.44
C THR A 34 1.98 17.15 -6.70
N ALA A 35 2.76 18.04 -6.07
CA ALA A 35 2.67 19.48 -6.29
C ALA A 35 3.04 19.88 -7.71
N CYS A 36 4.03 19.21 -8.32
CA CYS A 36 4.45 19.43 -9.69
C CYS A 36 3.60 18.71 -10.74
N GLY A 37 2.66 17.84 -10.32
CA GLY A 37 1.80 17.07 -11.23
C GLY A 37 2.56 16.12 -12.15
N ARG A 38 3.74 15.63 -11.73
CA ARG A 38 4.61 14.79 -12.57
C ARG A 38 4.62 13.33 -12.11
N ALA A 39 4.82 12.42 -13.04
CA ALA A 39 5.07 11.02 -12.72
C ALA A 39 6.47 10.84 -12.11
N ALA A 40 6.62 9.82 -11.25
CA ALA A 40 7.91 9.41 -10.70
C ALA A 40 8.78 8.72 -11.78
N SER A 41 10.07 9.01 -11.80
CA SER A 41 11.07 8.22 -12.53
C SER A 41 11.30 6.86 -11.88
N ALA A 42 12.05 5.96 -12.52
CA ALA A 42 12.36 4.65 -11.95
C ALA A 42 13.19 4.78 -10.64
N GLU A 43 14.11 5.73 -10.59
CA GLU A 43 14.94 6.02 -9.41
C GLU A 43 14.08 6.59 -8.27
N GLU A 44 13.11 7.44 -8.60
CA GLU A 44 12.18 8.02 -7.64
C GLU A 44 11.18 6.99 -7.12
N GLN A 45 10.70 6.10 -7.98
CA GLN A 45 9.89 4.95 -7.56
C GLN A 45 10.66 4.04 -6.60
N ALA A 46 11.97 3.85 -6.80
CA ALA A 46 12.79 3.10 -5.86
C ALA A 46 12.81 3.78 -4.47
N VAL A 47 12.92 5.10 -4.39
CA VAL A 47 12.83 5.84 -3.11
C VAL A 47 11.44 5.71 -2.48
N LEU A 48 10.38 5.88 -3.27
CA LEU A 48 8.99 5.76 -2.81
C LEU A 48 8.67 4.36 -2.28
N SER A 49 9.20 3.31 -2.92
CA SER A 49 9.00 1.91 -2.52
C SER A 49 9.59 1.54 -1.16
N LEU A 50 10.48 2.37 -0.62
CA LEU A 50 11.08 2.18 0.70
C LEU A 50 10.22 2.74 1.84
N TYR A 51 9.10 3.40 1.52
CA TYR A 51 8.15 3.84 2.53
C TYR A 51 7.53 2.64 3.24
N SER A 52 7.69 2.60 4.56
CA SER A 52 7.30 1.46 5.39
C SER A 52 6.24 1.80 6.45
N GLY A 53 5.74 3.04 6.44
CA GLY A 53 4.80 3.53 7.43
C GLY A 53 5.38 3.62 8.84
N TRP A 54 4.51 3.71 9.84
CA TRP A 54 4.88 4.07 11.22
C TRP A 54 4.50 3.00 12.26
N GLY A 55 4.24 1.76 11.81
CA GLY A 55 3.85 0.62 12.65
C GLY A 55 4.90 0.17 13.68
N ASP A 56 6.17 0.50 13.45
CA ASP A 56 7.25 0.19 14.39
C ASP A 56 7.25 1.19 15.56
N SER A 57 7.20 0.70 16.80
CA SER A 57 7.17 1.56 18.00
C SER A 57 8.36 2.52 18.13
N ALA A 58 9.53 2.17 17.61
CA ALA A 58 10.68 3.06 17.55
C ALA A 58 10.51 4.14 16.47
N LEU A 59 9.91 3.79 15.32
CA LEU A 59 9.52 4.78 14.31
C LEU A 59 8.45 5.74 14.82
N LEU A 60 7.43 5.23 15.50
CA LEU A 60 6.37 6.06 16.07
C LEU A 60 6.92 7.09 17.04
N ARG A 61 7.80 6.69 17.97
CA ARG A 61 8.46 7.63 18.90
C ARG A 61 9.29 8.69 18.17
N LYS A 62 9.96 8.31 17.08
CA LYS A 62 10.70 9.27 16.23
C LYS A 62 9.76 10.23 15.50
N LEU A 63 8.63 9.75 14.97
CA LEU A 63 7.59 10.60 14.37
C LEU A 63 7.06 11.63 15.37
N GLU A 64 6.68 11.19 16.57
CA GLU A 64 6.10 12.08 17.61
C GLU A 64 7.04 13.20 18.06
N SER A 65 8.34 12.90 18.11
CA SER A 65 9.41 13.83 18.54
C SER A 65 10.03 14.65 17.41
N SER A 66 9.71 14.36 16.15
CA SER A 66 10.28 15.06 14.99
C SER A 66 9.59 16.40 14.72
N GLN A 67 10.33 17.50 14.82
CA GLN A 67 9.88 18.81 14.36
C GLN A 67 9.78 18.88 12.84
N GLU A 68 10.75 18.29 12.15
CA GLU A 68 10.79 18.22 10.68
C GLU A 68 9.51 17.59 10.10
N LEU A 69 9.01 16.50 10.70
CA LEU A 69 7.76 15.87 10.24
C LEU A 69 6.53 16.69 10.58
N ARG A 70 6.53 17.45 11.68
CA ARG A 70 5.43 18.38 12.02
C ARG A 70 5.32 19.54 11.04
N GLU A 71 6.44 19.96 10.47
CA GLU A 71 6.47 21.00 9.44
C GLU A 71 6.15 20.43 8.04
N LEU A 72 6.62 19.21 7.76
CA LEU A 72 6.43 18.56 6.47
C LEU A 72 4.98 18.05 6.27
N LEU A 73 4.34 17.58 7.33
CA LEU A 73 3.00 17.00 7.29
C LEU A 73 1.94 18.02 7.69
N THR A 74 0.77 17.91 7.07
CA THR A 74 -0.44 18.56 7.60
C THR A 74 -0.84 17.93 8.93
N GLU A 75 -1.60 18.66 9.73
CA GLU A 75 -2.12 18.15 11.01
C GLU A 75 -2.92 16.85 10.84
N SER A 76 -3.69 16.71 9.76
CA SER A 76 -4.43 15.48 9.44
C SER A 76 -3.51 14.32 9.08
N GLU A 77 -2.49 14.54 8.26
CA GLU A 77 -1.50 13.50 7.91
C GLU A 77 -0.69 13.07 9.13
N PHE A 78 -0.31 14.01 9.99
CA PHE A 78 0.42 13.71 11.22
C PHE A 78 -0.41 12.86 12.19
N ARG A 79 -1.70 13.19 12.36
CA ARG A 79 -2.64 12.38 13.15
C ARG A 79 -2.86 11.00 12.55
N SER A 80 -3.03 10.91 11.23
CA SER A 80 -3.18 9.64 10.51
C SER A 80 -1.95 8.76 10.71
N ALA A 81 -0.76 9.30 10.44
CA ALA A 81 0.52 8.62 10.64
C ALA A 81 0.69 8.04 12.06
N LYS A 82 0.24 8.78 13.08
CA LYS A 82 0.23 8.32 14.47
C LYS A 82 -0.81 7.23 14.74
N GLY A 83 -1.99 7.31 14.13
CA GLY A 83 -3.07 6.32 14.27
C GLY A 83 -2.81 4.99 13.55
N SER A 84 -2.06 5.03 12.45
CA SER A 84 -1.68 3.86 11.64
C SER A 84 -0.73 2.88 12.36
N SER A 85 -0.27 3.21 13.57
CA SER A 85 0.72 2.42 14.31
C SER A 85 0.18 1.14 14.94
N LEU A 86 -1.14 0.98 15.06
CA LEU A 86 -1.73 -0.12 15.82
C LEU A 86 -1.83 -1.43 15.02
N ASN A 87 -1.86 -1.38 13.68
CA ASN A 87 -2.16 -2.56 12.86
C ASN A 87 -1.29 -2.74 11.59
N ALA A 88 -0.27 -1.90 11.36
CA ALA A 88 0.54 -1.95 10.15
C ALA A 88 1.67 -2.99 10.25
N HIS A 89 1.34 -4.27 10.05
CA HIS A 89 2.34 -5.29 9.77
C HIS A 89 2.57 -5.38 8.25
N TYR A 90 3.80 -5.17 7.81
CA TYR A 90 4.19 -5.40 6.42
C TYR A 90 4.21 -6.90 6.12
N THR A 91 3.53 -7.34 5.07
CA THR A 91 3.66 -8.72 4.58
C THR A 91 4.98 -8.87 3.84
N ALA A 92 5.90 -9.65 4.38
CA ALA A 92 7.21 -9.86 3.76
C ALA A 92 7.06 -10.28 2.28
N LEU A 93 7.85 -9.68 1.39
CA LEU A 93 7.75 -9.96 -0.06
C LEU A 93 7.77 -11.46 -0.40
N PRO A 94 8.59 -12.32 0.24
CA PRO A 94 8.56 -13.76 -0.03
C PRO A 94 7.21 -14.44 0.27
N VAL A 95 6.43 -13.90 1.21
CA VAL A 95 5.07 -14.40 1.49
C VAL A 95 4.12 -14.01 0.37
N ILE A 96 4.21 -12.77 -0.11
CA ILE A 96 3.41 -12.31 -1.25
C ILE A 96 3.76 -13.08 -2.53
N ASP A 97 5.04 -13.33 -2.78
CA ASP A 97 5.51 -14.16 -3.90
C ASP A 97 4.96 -15.58 -3.83
N ALA A 98 4.89 -16.17 -2.63
CA ALA A 98 4.27 -17.48 -2.42
C ALA A 98 2.76 -17.46 -2.72
N MET A 99 2.05 -16.38 -2.33
CA MET A 99 0.64 -16.20 -2.66
C MET A 99 0.42 -16.11 -4.17
N TRP A 100 1.24 -15.33 -4.89
CA TRP A 100 1.18 -15.26 -6.35
C TRP A 100 1.50 -16.59 -7.03
N SER A 101 2.46 -17.34 -6.47
CA SER A 101 2.80 -18.68 -6.95
C SER A 101 1.61 -19.63 -6.80
N ALA A 102 0.91 -19.59 -5.66
CA ALA A 102 -0.31 -20.38 -5.45
C ALA A 102 -1.42 -20.00 -6.44
N LEU A 103 -1.66 -18.70 -6.64
CA LEU A 103 -2.67 -18.20 -7.59
C LEU A 103 -2.38 -18.62 -9.03
N THR A 104 -1.11 -18.58 -9.43
CA THR A 104 -0.67 -19.06 -10.76
C THR A 104 -0.97 -20.55 -10.93
N HIS A 105 -0.70 -21.38 -9.91
CA HIS A 105 -1.05 -22.81 -9.96
C HIS A 105 -2.56 -23.07 -10.00
N LEU A 106 -3.37 -22.16 -9.45
CA LEU A 106 -4.83 -22.21 -9.53
C LEU A 106 -5.39 -21.72 -10.88
N GLY A 107 -4.53 -21.31 -11.82
CA GLY A 107 -4.90 -20.94 -13.18
C GLY A 107 -5.18 -19.45 -13.41
N PHE A 108 -4.87 -18.58 -12.44
CA PHE A 108 -4.88 -17.13 -12.68
C PHE A 108 -3.86 -16.76 -13.76
N GLY A 109 -4.22 -15.83 -14.65
CA GLY A 109 -3.42 -15.46 -15.82
C GLY A 109 -3.61 -16.35 -17.05
N SER A 110 -4.66 -17.17 -17.08
CA SER A 110 -5.14 -17.81 -18.33
C SER A 110 -6.12 -16.91 -19.12
N LYS A 111 -6.70 -15.91 -18.44
CA LYS A 111 -7.62 -14.91 -18.98
C LYS A 111 -7.50 -13.62 -18.16
N PRO A 112 -7.96 -12.47 -18.69
CA PRO A 112 -8.05 -11.25 -17.90
C PRO A 112 -8.90 -11.42 -16.64
N PHE A 113 -8.49 -10.76 -15.55
CA PHE A 113 -9.13 -10.84 -14.23
C PHE A 113 -9.02 -9.52 -13.48
N ARG A 114 -9.95 -9.28 -12.55
CA ARG A 114 -10.03 -8.06 -11.74
C ARG A 114 -9.60 -8.34 -10.32
N VAL A 115 -8.66 -7.54 -9.84
CA VAL A 115 -8.03 -7.67 -8.53
C VAL A 115 -8.41 -6.49 -7.65
N ILE A 116 -8.70 -6.77 -6.38
CA ILE A 116 -8.84 -5.76 -5.35
C ILE A 116 -7.87 -5.99 -4.19
N ASP A 117 -7.18 -4.93 -3.80
CA ASP A 117 -6.45 -4.83 -2.54
C ASP A 117 -7.14 -3.79 -1.63
N PRO A 118 -7.95 -4.20 -0.64
CA PRO A 118 -8.68 -3.29 0.25
C PRO A 118 -7.82 -2.51 1.27
N SER A 119 -6.54 -2.82 1.41
CA SER A 119 -5.62 -2.14 2.32
C SER A 119 -4.20 -2.16 1.75
N ALA A 120 -4.05 -1.48 0.61
CA ALA A 120 -2.91 -1.64 -0.28
C ALA A 120 -1.60 -1.10 0.30
N GLY A 121 -1.64 -0.18 1.27
CA GLY A 121 -0.47 0.56 1.72
C GLY A 121 0.16 1.30 0.54
N VAL A 122 1.39 0.92 0.19
CA VAL A 122 2.09 1.42 -1.02
C VAL A 122 2.08 0.41 -2.18
N GLY A 123 1.33 -0.69 -2.05
CA GLY A 123 0.95 -1.59 -3.14
C GLY A 123 1.83 -2.82 -3.31
N HIS A 124 2.46 -3.35 -2.26
CA HIS A 124 3.40 -4.47 -2.40
C HIS A 124 2.82 -5.69 -3.12
N PHE A 125 1.53 -5.99 -2.93
CA PHE A 125 0.83 -7.06 -3.64
C PHE A 125 0.90 -6.88 -5.15
N LYS A 126 0.61 -5.67 -5.64
CA LYS A 126 0.77 -5.37 -7.06
C LYS A 126 2.23 -5.32 -7.50
N SER A 127 3.12 -4.71 -6.71
CA SER A 127 4.53 -4.57 -7.07
C SER A 127 5.30 -5.91 -7.12
N THR A 128 4.82 -6.97 -6.46
CA THR A 128 5.38 -8.33 -6.56
C THR A 128 4.65 -9.22 -7.57
N MET A 129 3.66 -8.69 -8.29
CA MET A 129 2.92 -9.48 -9.27
C MET A 129 3.87 -10.05 -10.35
N PRO A 130 3.82 -11.37 -10.62
CA PRO A 130 4.64 -12.01 -11.65
C PRO A 130 4.43 -11.37 -13.01
N ALA A 131 5.52 -11.17 -13.77
CA ALA A 131 5.47 -10.49 -15.08
C ALA A 131 4.44 -11.11 -16.05
N ALA A 132 4.26 -12.42 -16.01
CA ALA A 132 3.29 -13.14 -16.85
C ALA A 132 1.82 -12.78 -16.56
N LEU A 133 1.52 -12.29 -15.35
CA LEU A 133 0.16 -11.93 -14.93
C LEU A 133 -0.18 -10.46 -15.14
N ARG A 134 0.82 -9.57 -15.15
CA ARG A 134 0.64 -8.10 -15.15
C ARG A 134 -0.28 -7.60 -16.26
N GLY A 135 -0.12 -8.11 -17.48
CA GLY A 135 -0.94 -7.70 -18.63
C GLY A 135 -2.38 -8.21 -18.63
N GLN A 136 -2.76 -9.01 -17.64
CA GLN A 136 -4.08 -9.62 -17.53
C GLN A 136 -4.88 -9.10 -16.32
N ALA A 137 -4.26 -8.33 -15.45
CA ALA A 137 -4.88 -7.89 -14.21
C ALA A 137 -5.31 -6.42 -14.29
N ASP A 138 -6.59 -6.18 -14.00
CA ASP A 138 -7.12 -4.85 -13.74
C ASP A 138 -7.20 -4.63 -12.22
N TRP A 139 -6.61 -3.53 -11.73
CA TRP A 139 -6.37 -3.31 -10.30
C TRP A 139 -7.23 -2.19 -9.72
N ILE A 140 -7.90 -2.51 -8.62
CA ILE A 140 -8.44 -1.55 -7.67
C ILE A 140 -7.65 -1.67 -6.35
N GLU A 141 -7.05 -0.57 -5.92
CA GLU A 141 -6.27 -0.52 -4.68
C GLU A 141 -6.91 0.54 -3.76
N ILE A 142 -7.17 0.16 -2.51
CA ILE A 142 -7.83 1.02 -1.52
C ILE A 142 -6.89 1.16 -0.35
N GLU A 143 -6.70 2.40 0.11
CA GLU A 143 -5.84 2.70 1.24
C GLU A 143 -6.46 3.83 2.07
N LEU A 144 -6.59 3.59 3.38
CA LEU A 144 -7.19 4.55 4.30
C LEU A 144 -6.27 5.74 4.56
N ASP A 145 -4.97 5.49 4.67
CA ASP A 145 -3.99 6.53 4.96
C ASP A 145 -3.65 7.33 3.69
N THR A 146 -4.04 8.61 3.67
CA THR A 146 -3.86 9.48 2.49
C THR A 146 -2.40 9.63 2.03
N LEU A 147 -1.43 9.49 2.94
CA LEU A 147 -0.01 9.61 2.61
C LEU A 147 0.48 8.35 1.89
N SER A 148 0.12 7.18 2.43
CA SER A 148 0.34 5.88 1.80
C SER A 148 -0.36 5.81 0.43
N ALA A 149 -1.62 6.24 0.35
CA ALA A 149 -2.37 6.29 -0.90
C ALA A 149 -1.76 7.23 -1.97
N SER A 150 -1.19 8.36 -1.54
CA SER A 150 -0.45 9.26 -2.44
C SER A 150 0.80 8.60 -3.01
N ILE A 151 1.58 7.91 -2.18
CA ILE A 151 2.77 7.16 -2.60
C ILE A 151 2.37 6.00 -3.52
N LEU A 152 1.32 5.27 -3.15
CA LEU A 152 0.73 4.20 -3.95
C LEU A 152 0.35 4.68 -5.35
N LYS A 153 -0.28 5.85 -5.48
CA LYS A 153 -0.66 6.39 -6.80
C LYS A 153 0.56 6.75 -7.67
N LEU A 154 1.66 7.17 -7.05
CA LEU A 154 2.92 7.46 -7.75
C LEU A 154 3.65 6.17 -8.17
N LEU A 155 3.54 5.10 -7.38
CA LEU A 155 4.08 3.78 -7.71
C LEU A 155 3.23 3.07 -8.77
N HIS A 156 1.89 3.16 -8.68
CA HIS A 156 0.94 2.48 -9.56
C HIS A 156 0.00 3.47 -10.28
N PRO A 157 0.53 4.33 -11.17
CA PRO A 157 -0.29 5.32 -11.86
C PRO A 157 -1.40 4.70 -12.72
N GLU A 158 -1.26 3.44 -13.17
CA GLU A 158 -2.25 2.75 -14.01
C GLU A 158 -3.38 2.10 -13.19
N SER A 159 -3.22 1.96 -11.86
CA SER A 159 -4.29 1.50 -10.97
C SER A 159 -5.37 2.54 -10.73
N LYS A 160 -6.58 2.06 -10.44
CA LYS A 160 -7.59 2.86 -9.76
C LYS A 160 -7.34 2.82 -8.25
N VAL A 161 -6.93 3.95 -7.68
CA VAL A 161 -6.61 4.09 -6.26
C VAL A 161 -7.70 4.87 -5.54
N PHE A 162 -8.16 4.39 -4.39
CA PHE A 162 -9.06 5.10 -3.49
C PHE A 162 -8.37 5.42 -2.17
N ALA A 163 -8.29 6.70 -1.82
CA ALA A 163 -7.70 7.19 -0.57
C ALA A 163 -8.77 7.37 0.53
N GLN A 164 -9.41 6.27 0.94
CA GLN A 164 -10.48 6.24 1.94
C GLN A 164 -10.65 4.83 2.53
N GLY A 165 -11.42 4.69 3.60
CA GLY A 165 -11.71 3.38 4.22
C GLY A 165 -12.50 2.46 3.30
N PHE A 166 -12.12 1.18 3.26
CA PHE A 166 -12.76 0.15 2.43
C PHE A 166 -14.28 0.10 2.60
N GLU A 167 -14.76 0.26 3.83
CA GLU A 167 -16.17 0.24 4.21
C GLU A 167 -17.00 1.39 3.60
N THR A 168 -16.34 2.41 3.07
CA THR A 168 -16.96 3.60 2.48
C THR A 168 -16.88 3.64 0.96
N VAL A 169 -16.09 2.76 0.33
CA VAL A 169 -15.95 2.71 -1.12
C VAL A 169 -17.15 1.99 -1.71
N ASP A 170 -17.88 2.67 -2.61
CA ASP A 170 -18.97 2.05 -3.35
C ASP A 170 -18.40 1.11 -4.44
N LEU A 171 -18.40 -0.18 -4.13
CA LEU A 171 -17.86 -1.23 -4.99
C LEU A 171 -18.98 -2.13 -5.52
N PRO A 172 -18.95 -2.47 -6.82
CA PRO A 172 -19.94 -3.36 -7.40
C PRO A 172 -19.84 -4.78 -6.82
N ASN A 173 -20.97 -5.34 -6.39
CA ASN A 173 -21.04 -6.70 -5.87
C ASN A 173 -20.75 -7.74 -6.97
N GLY A 174 -19.98 -8.78 -6.64
CA GLY A 174 -19.65 -9.88 -7.55
C GLY A 174 -18.76 -9.47 -8.75
N TRP A 175 -18.07 -8.34 -8.66
CA TRP A 175 -17.31 -7.79 -9.79
C TRP A 175 -15.86 -8.29 -9.89
N PHE A 176 -15.23 -8.59 -8.76
CA PHE A 176 -13.82 -8.97 -8.66
C PHE A 176 -13.63 -10.48 -8.72
N ASP A 177 -12.58 -10.91 -9.42
CA ASP A 177 -12.18 -12.32 -9.50
C ASP A 177 -11.23 -12.70 -8.34
N LEU A 178 -10.48 -11.72 -7.82
CA LEU A 178 -9.50 -11.90 -6.75
C LEU A 178 -9.52 -10.74 -5.77
N ALA A 179 -9.63 -11.04 -4.48
CA ALA A 179 -9.24 -10.15 -3.40
C ALA A 179 -7.92 -10.66 -2.81
N ILE A 180 -6.87 -9.83 -2.81
CA ILE A 180 -5.56 -10.17 -2.27
C ILE A 180 -5.04 -8.99 -1.47
N SER A 181 -4.75 -9.21 -0.18
CA SER A 181 -4.34 -8.13 0.72
C SER A 181 -3.83 -8.67 2.04
N ASN A 182 -3.26 -7.78 2.84
CA ASN A 182 -3.01 -7.97 4.26
C ASN A 182 -3.81 -6.95 5.07
N VAL A 183 -5.09 -7.25 5.21
CA VAL A 183 -6.00 -6.39 5.97
C VAL A 183 -5.64 -6.42 7.46
N PRO A 184 -5.59 -5.26 8.12
CA PRO A 184 -5.35 -5.21 9.55
C PRO A 184 -6.43 -6.00 10.30
N PHE A 185 -6.02 -6.90 11.19
CA PHE A 185 -6.95 -7.54 12.12
C PHE A 185 -7.33 -6.52 13.21
N GLY A 186 -8.56 -6.00 13.14
CA GLY A 186 -9.18 -5.23 14.22
C GLY A 186 -10.45 -5.92 14.70
N ASP A 187 -10.83 -5.70 15.95
CA ASP A 187 -12.17 -6.01 16.48
C ASP A 187 -13.21 -5.08 15.82
N TYR A 188 -13.41 -5.25 14.52
CA TYR A 188 -14.56 -4.70 13.83
C TYR A 188 -15.70 -5.66 14.14
N GLY A 189 -16.61 -5.22 15.01
CA GLY A 189 -17.82 -5.96 15.31
C GLY A 189 -18.46 -6.39 13.99
N VAL A 190 -18.49 -7.70 13.76
CA VAL A 190 -19.26 -8.30 12.68
C VAL A 190 -20.66 -7.77 12.87
N ALA A 191 -21.09 -6.86 12.00
CA ALA A 191 -22.49 -6.48 11.94
C ALA A 191 -23.22 -7.77 11.55
N THR A 192 -23.68 -8.48 12.58
CA THR A 192 -24.53 -9.63 12.42
C THR A 192 -25.75 -9.06 11.72
N LEU A 193 -25.97 -9.46 10.47
CA LEU A 193 -27.21 -9.17 9.78
C LEU A 193 -28.31 -9.81 10.61
N ALA A 194 -28.91 -9.04 11.50
CA ALA A 194 -30.17 -9.40 12.11
C ALA A 194 -31.15 -9.51 10.94
N GLN A 195 -31.46 -10.76 10.58
CA GLN A 195 -32.64 -11.07 9.78
C GLN A 195 -33.82 -10.40 10.48
N LYS A 196 -34.34 -9.33 9.87
CA LYS A 196 -35.66 -8.83 10.20
C LYS A 196 -36.65 -9.73 9.47
N SER A 197 -37.31 -10.56 10.29
CA SER A 197 -38.66 -11.14 10.17
C SER A 197 -39.15 -11.53 8.78
#